data_AF-A0A7D5PG66-F1
#
_entry.id   AF-A0A7D5PG66-F1
#
_cell.length_a   1.000
_cell.length_b   1.000
_cell.length_c   1.000
_cell.angle_alpha   90.00
_cell.angle_beta   90.00
_cell.angle_gamma   90.00
#
_symmetry.space_group_name_H-M   'P 1'
#
loop_
_entity.id
_entity.type
_entity.pdbx_description
1 polymer ?
#
loop_
_entity_poly.entity_id
_entity_poly.type
_entity_poly.pdbx_seq_one_letter_code
_entity_poly.pdbx_strand_id
1 'polypeptide(L)'
;MPRTVDLSVPRWVRIAVVFFLVGGAFVTGTAALLDIAVEGLGLAESAYVPSLAFAVVAYLAVCAVWFRRATDGDGGSVWSAIPDTQYTGRHAESGGIARKEQEDAIRELRESEE
;
A
#
# COMPACT_ATOMS: atom_id res chain seq x y z
N MET A 1 -4.94 -21.74 -27.64
CA MET A 1 -5.22 -20.71 -26.62
C MET A 1 -4.18 -20.83 -25.51
N PRO A 2 -3.12 -19.99 -25.52
CA PRO A 2 -2.14 -20.00 -24.44
C PRO A 2 -2.75 -19.34 -23.20
N ARG A 3 -2.86 -20.08 -22.09
CA ARG A 3 -3.21 -19.51 -20.79
C ARG A 3 -2.02 -18.69 -20.32
N THR A 4 -2.11 -17.37 -20.38
CA THR A 4 -1.14 -16.48 -19.75
C THR A 4 -1.29 -16.64 -18.23
N VAL A 5 -0.41 -17.42 -17.62
CA VAL A 5 -0.28 -17.48 -16.17
C VAL A 5 0.43 -16.19 -15.77
N ASP A 6 -0.32 -15.23 -15.25
CA ASP A 6 0.24 -14.02 -14.66
C ASP A 6 1.09 -14.41 -13.44
N LEU A 7 2.42 -14.46 -13.61
CA LEU A 7 3.40 -14.64 -12.54
C LEU A 7 3.57 -13.34 -11.71
N SER A 8 2.50 -12.57 -11.54
CA SER A 8 2.56 -11.36 -10.74
C SER A 8 2.61 -11.73 -9.26
N VAL A 9 3.67 -11.30 -8.58
CA VAL A 9 3.87 -11.56 -7.14
C VAL A 9 2.65 -11.03 -6.39
N PRO A 10 1.99 -11.87 -5.55
CA PRO A 10 0.82 -11.44 -4.80
C PRO A 10 1.09 -10.15 -4.03
N ARG A 11 0.16 -9.21 -4.07
CA ARG A 11 0.32 -7.86 -3.47
C ARG A 11 0.73 -7.95 -2.00
N TRP A 12 0.18 -8.91 -1.25
CA TRP A 12 0.53 -9.14 0.16
C TRP A 12 2.00 -9.55 0.37
N VAL A 13 2.57 -10.34 -0.56
CA VAL A 13 3.99 -10.72 -0.52
C VAL A 13 4.88 -9.50 -0.74
N ARG A 14 4.55 -8.66 -1.73
CA ARG A 14 5.30 -7.41 -1.97
C ARG A 14 5.26 -6.48 -0.77
N ILE A 15 4.10 -6.34 -0.14
CA ILE A 15 3.94 -5.56 1.09
C ILE A 15 4.81 -6.15 2.21
N ALA A 16 4.73 -7.47 2.45
CA ALA A 16 5.53 -8.13 3.48
C ALA A 16 7.03 -7.95 3.27
N VAL A 17 7.53 -8.04 2.04
CA VAL A 17 8.95 -7.81 1.72
C VAL A 17 9.36 -6.37 2.01
N VAL A 18 8.55 -5.38 1.66
CA VAL A 18 8.84 -3.97 1.97
C VAL A 18 8.85 -3.74 3.49
N PHE A 19 7.86 -4.27 4.21
CA PHE A 19 7.82 -4.20 5.67
C PHE A 19 9.01 -4.91 6.32
N PHE A 20 9.51 -6.00 5.73
CA PHE A 20 10.70 -6.67 6.25
C PHE A 20 11.97 -5.84 6.02
N LEU A 21 12.19 -5.36 4.80
CA LEU A 21 13.41 -4.62 4.43
C LEU A 21 13.49 -3.27 5.16
N VAL A 22 12.40 -2.50 5.17
CA VAL A 22 12.34 -1.21 5.87
C VAL A 22 12.30 -1.43 7.39
N GLY A 23 11.56 -2.44 7.83
CA GLY A 23 11.38 -2.75 9.24
C GLY A 23 12.64 -3.19 9.94
N GLY A 24 13.48 -4.01 9.29
CA GLY A 24 14.73 -4.49 9.89
C GLY A 24 15.64 -3.33 10.30
N ALA A 25 15.95 -2.43 9.36
CA ALA A 25 16.80 -1.26 9.64
C ALA A 25 16.17 -0.33 10.70
N PHE A 26 14.85 -0.11 10.63
CA PHE A 26 14.14 0.71 11.59
C PHE A 26 14.18 0.12 13.02
N VAL A 27 13.92 -1.18 13.15
CA VAL A 27 13.94 -1.90 14.43
C VAL A 27 15.33 -1.90 15.03
N THR A 28 16.35 -2.24 14.23
CA THR A 28 17.74 -2.25 14.72
C THR A 28 18.21 -0.85 15.11
N GLY A 29 17.90 0.17 14.32
CA GLY A 29 18.24 1.55 14.64
C GLY A 29 17.55 2.06 15.91
N THR A 30 16.26 1.78 16.06
CA THR A 30 15.49 2.16 17.26
C THR A 30 16.02 1.44 18.50
N ALA A 31 16.34 0.15 18.39
CA ALA A 31 16.91 -0.62 19.48
C ALA A 31 18.27 -0.07 19.93
N ALA A 32 19.14 0.29 18.98
CA ALA A 32 20.44 0.89 19.28
C ALA A 32 20.30 2.28 19.95
N LEU A 33 19.37 3.11 19.49
CA LEU A 33 19.10 4.41 20.11
C LEU A 33 18.58 4.28 21.54
N LEU A 34 17.69 3.31 21.79
CA LEU A 34 17.18 3.03 23.12
C LEU A 34 18.28 2.49 24.04
N ASP A 35 19.13 1.60 23.56
CA ASP A 35 20.27 1.07 24.32
C ASP A 35 21.22 2.20 24.76
N ILE A 36 21.63 3.06 23.83
CA ILE A 36 22.46 4.24 24.12
C ILE A 36 21.78 5.17 25.13
N ALA A 37 20.47 5.38 25.02
CA ALA A 37 19.73 6.23 25.95
C ALA A 37 19.68 5.62 27.36
N VAL A 38 19.45 4.31 27.48
CA VAL A 38 19.38 3.61 28.76
C VAL A 38 20.75 3.57 29.45
N GLU A 39 21.81 3.30 28.69
CA GLU A 39 23.19 3.35 29.17
C GLU A 39 23.57 4.77 29.62
N GLY A 40 23.24 5.79 28.81
CA GLY A 40 23.51 7.19 29.12
C GLY A 40 22.76 7.72 30.35
N LEU A 41 21.64 7.09 30.70
CA LEU A 41 20.88 7.39 31.93
C LEU A 41 21.35 6.59 33.14
N GLY A 42 22.33 5.69 32.98
CA GLY A 42 22.87 4.85 34.05
C GLY A 42 21.87 3.81 34.57
N LEU A 43 20.86 3.45 33.78
CA LEU A 43 19.79 2.53 34.19
C LEU A 43 20.19 1.06 33.99
N ALA A 44 21.07 0.77 33.02
CA ALA A 44 21.62 -0.55 32.76
C ALA A 44 22.95 -0.45 31.99
N GLU A 45 23.83 -1.44 32.17
CA GLU A 45 25.10 -1.55 31.44
C GLU A 45 24.92 -2.10 30.01
N SER A 46 23.90 -2.92 29.78
CA SER A 46 23.44 -3.28 28.44
C SER A 46 21.92 -3.48 28.44
N ALA A 47 21.22 -2.76 27.58
CA ALA A 47 19.78 -2.82 27.41
C ALA A 47 19.40 -3.20 25.98
N TYR A 48 20.35 -3.67 25.17
CA TYR A 48 20.11 -3.94 23.76
C TYR A 48 19.01 -4.98 23.54
N VAL A 49 19.02 -6.09 24.29
CA VAL A 49 18.02 -7.15 24.18
C VAL A 49 16.61 -6.65 24.54
N PRO A 50 16.36 -6.02 25.70
CA PRO A 50 15.05 -5.45 26.00
C PRO A 50 14.65 -4.32 25.04
N SER A 51 15.59 -3.47 24.61
CA SER A 51 15.36 -2.42 23.62
C SER A 51 14.95 -2.98 22.26
N LEU A 52 15.57 -4.09 21.81
CA LEU A 52 15.22 -4.80 20.59
C LEU A 52 13.83 -5.42 20.69
N ALA A 53 13.53 -6.10 21.80
CA ALA A 53 12.22 -6.68 22.04
C ALA A 53 11.12 -5.60 22.01
N PHE A 54 11.36 -4.47 22.66
CA PHE A 54 10.45 -3.33 22.64
C PHE A 54 10.28 -2.75 21.22
N ALA A 55 11.37 -2.54 20.49
CA ALA A 55 11.34 -2.02 19.13
C ALA A 55 10.58 -2.95 18.17
N VAL A 56 10.75 -4.27 18.29
CA VAL A 56 9.99 -5.26 17.52
C VAL A 56 8.50 -5.16 17.83
N VAL A 57 8.11 -5.15 19.11
CA VAL A 57 6.70 -5.09 19.52
C VAL A 57 6.06 -3.78 19.05
N ALA A 58 6.74 -2.65 19.24
CA ALA A 58 6.28 -1.34 18.79
C ALA A 58 6.11 -1.30 17.26
N TYR A 59 7.08 -1.84 16.52
CA TYR A 59 7.02 -1.93 15.08
C TYR A 59 5.83 -2.78 14.60
N LEU A 60 5.63 -3.96 15.19
CA LEU A 60 4.49 -4.84 14.87
C LEU A 60 3.15 -4.19 15.19
N ALA A 61 3.05 -3.45 16.30
CA ALA A 61 1.85 -2.71 16.66
C ALA A 61 1.53 -1.63 15.61
N VAL A 62 2.54 -0.86 15.17
CA VAL A 62 2.38 0.13 14.09
C VAL A 62 1.95 -0.55 12.78
N CYS A 63 2.59 -1.66 12.42
CA CYS A 63 2.23 -2.44 11.23
C CYS A 63 0.79 -2.94 11.29
N ALA A 64 0.36 -3.47 12.44
CA ALA A 64 -0.99 -3.96 12.63
C ALA A 64 -2.04 -2.84 12.53
N VAL A 65 -1.77 -1.67 13.13
CA VAL A 65 -2.64 -0.49 13.04
C VAL A 65 -2.72 0.01 11.59
N TRP A 66 -1.57 0.12 10.92
CA TRP A 66 -1.51 0.53 9.52
C TRP A 66 -2.27 -0.45 8.63
N PHE A 67 -2.04 -1.76 8.82
CA PHE A 67 -2.69 -2.81 8.04
C PHE A 67 -4.20 -2.76 8.22
N ARG A 68 -4.71 -2.67 9.45
CA ARG A 68 -6.15 -2.53 9.71
C ARG A 68 -6.74 -1.33 8.97
N ARG A 69 -6.11 -0.15 9.06
CA ARG A 69 -6.56 1.04 8.33
C ARG A 69 -6.50 0.89 6.81
N ALA A 70 -5.49 0.21 6.29
CA ALA A 70 -5.33 -0.02 4.86
C ALA A 70 -6.33 -1.04 4.30
N THR A 71 -6.79 -2.00 5.11
CA THR A 71 -7.83 -2.97 4.73
C THR A 71 -9.26 -2.47 4.96
N ASP A 72 -9.48 -1.58 5.92
CA ASP A 72 -10.81 -0.96 6.16
C ASP A 72 -11.16 0.06 5.06
N GLY A 73 -10.15 0.56 4.33
CA GLY A 73 -10.31 1.35 3.12
C GLY A 73 -10.65 0.46 1.92
N ASP A 74 -11.94 0.20 1.75
CA ASP A 74 -12.56 -0.48 0.63
C ASP A 74 -11.89 -0.18 -0.73
N GLY A 75 -11.37 -1.21 -1.40
CA GLY A 75 -11.35 -1.43 -2.86
C GLY A 75 -10.86 -0.36 -3.84
N GLY A 76 -10.51 0.86 -3.42
CA GLY A 76 -10.21 2.00 -4.27
C GLY A 76 -8.86 1.83 -4.93
N SER A 77 -8.86 1.23 -6.12
CA SER A 77 -7.67 1.25 -6.98
C SER A 77 -7.21 2.71 -7.14
N VAL A 78 -5.90 2.95 -7.29
CA VAL A 78 -5.35 4.30 -7.52
C VAL A 78 -6.07 5.05 -8.66
N TRP A 79 -6.75 4.31 -9.55
CA TRP A 79 -7.59 4.81 -10.63
C TRP A 79 -8.91 5.43 -10.19
N SER A 80 -9.42 5.15 -8.99
CA SER A 80 -10.62 5.81 -8.43
C SER A 80 -10.33 7.21 -7.86
N ALA A 81 -9.04 7.57 -7.74
CA ALA A 81 -8.61 8.90 -7.33
C ALA A 81 -8.40 9.86 -8.51
N ILE A 82 -8.49 9.36 -9.75
CA ILE A 82 -8.38 10.19 -10.95
C ILE A 82 -9.79 10.69 -11.30
N PRO A 83 -10.04 12.01 -11.27
CA PRO A 83 -11.35 12.55 -11.63
C PRO A 83 -11.69 12.26 -13.10
N ASP A 84 -12.92 11.81 -13.37
CA ASP A 84 -13.43 11.49 -14.72
C ASP A 84 -13.34 12.64 -15.74
N THR A 85 -13.13 13.87 -15.25
CA THR A 85 -12.89 15.05 -16.07
C THR A 85 -11.60 14.93 -16.91
N GLN A 86 -10.64 14.07 -16.51
CA GLN A 86 -9.44 13.81 -17.31
C GLN A 86 -9.68 12.87 -18.51
N TYR A 87 -10.76 12.10 -18.51
CA TYR A 87 -11.21 11.33 -19.69
C TYR A 87 -12.17 12.14 -20.57
N THR A 88 -12.54 13.34 -20.10
CA THR A 88 -13.47 14.25 -20.75
C THR A 88 -12.69 15.44 -21.34
N GLY A 89 -11.93 15.21 -22.42
CA GLY A 89 -11.38 16.27 -23.28
C GLY A 89 -9.84 16.36 -23.31
N ARG A 90 -9.19 16.09 -24.45
CA ARG A 90 -8.90 17.10 -25.50
C ARG A 90 -9.19 16.61 -26.94
N HIS A 91 -9.57 15.35 -27.13
CA HIS A 91 -9.84 14.77 -28.46
C HIS A 91 -11.32 14.75 -28.89
N ALA A 92 -12.24 15.13 -28.00
CA ALA A 92 -13.66 15.30 -28.35
C ALA A 92 -13.87 16.41 -29.41
N GLU A 93 -13.05 17.47 -29.41
CA GLU A 93 -13.09 18.51 -30.44
C GLU A 93 -12.50 18.07 -31.79
N SER A 94 -11.78 16.93 -31.84
CA SER A 94 -11.21 16.37 -33.08
C SER A 94 -12.08 15.30 -33.75
N GLY A 95 -13.31 15.10 -33.29
CA GLY A 95 -14.25 14.12 -33.88
C GLY A 95 -13.92 12.65 -33.58
N GLY A 96 -13.09 12.39 -32.57
CA GLY A 96 -12.81 11.05 -32.07
C GLY A 96 -13.72 10.71 -30.89
N ILE A 97 -14.43 9.58 -30.98
CA ILE A 97 -15.29 9.08 -29.91
C ILE A 97 -14.46 8.94 -28.63
N ALA A 98 -14.85 9.65 -27.58
CA ALA A 98 -14.18 9.53 -26.29
C ALA A 98 -14.48 8.14 -25.70
N ARG A 99 -13.50 7.53 -25.03
CA ARG A 99 -13.68 6.21 -24.38
C ARG A 99 -14.93 6.18 -23.47
N LYS A 100 -15.26 7.30 -22.85
CA LYS A 100 -16.48 7.48 -22.04
C LYS A 100 -17.76 7.32 -22.86
N GLU A 101 -17.81 7.84 -24.08
CA GLU A 101 -18.96 7.67 -24.98
C GLU A 101 -19.09 6.22 -25.46
N GLN A 102 -17.98 5.48 -25.62
CA GLN A 102 -18.04 4.04 -25.90
C GLN A 102 -18.56 3.25 -24.70
N GLU A 103 -18.08 3.57 -23.49
CA GLU A 103 -18.53 2.90 -22.27
C GLU A 103 -19.99 3.23 -21.94
N ASP A 104 -20.45 4.44 -22.24
CA ASP A 104 -21.87 4.83 -22.11
C ASP A 104 -22.74 4.16 -23.19
N ALA A 105 -22.28 4.07 -24.45
CA ALA A 105 -23.01 3.36 -25.51
C ALA A 105 -23.11 1.84 -25.25
N ILE A 106 -22.07 1.22 -24.71
CA ILE A 106 -22.11 -0.20 -24.29
C ILE A 106 -23.09 -0.39 -23.13
N ARG A 107 -23.15 0.57 -22.20
CA ARG A 107 -24.10 0.53 -21.08
C ARG A 107 -25.54 0.65 -21.57
N GLU A 108 -25.81 1.57 -22.49
CA GLU A 108 -27.13 1.76 -23.10
C GLU A 108 -27.60 0.51 -23.87
N LEU A 109 -26.71 -0.12 -24.64
CA LEU A 109 -27.02 -1.38 -25.32
C LEU A 109 -27.39 -2.49 -24.33
N ARG A 110 -26.66 -2.59 -23.21
CA ARG A 110 -26.89 -3.60 -22.19
C ARG A 110 -28.21 -3.39 -21.43
N GLU A 111 -28.59 -2.15 -21.19
CA GLU A 111 -29.90 -1.80 -20.59
C GLU A 111 -31.06 -2.02 -21.58
N SER A 112 -30.80 -1.98 -22.89
CA SER A 112 -31.81 -2.26 -23.92
C SER A 112 -32.03 -3.75 -24.23
N GLU A 113 -31.12 -4.62 -23.79
CA GLU A 113 -31.23 -6.09 -23.95
C GLU A 113 -31.91 -6.79 -22.74
N GLU A 114 -32.20 -6.06 -21.66
CA GLU A 114 -33.05 -6.51 -20.54
C GLU A 114 -34.52 -6.09 -20.73
#